data_AF-A0A3N5VD45-F1
#
_entry.id   AF-A0A3N5VD45-F1
#
_cell.length_a   1.000
_cell.length_b   1.000
_cell.length_c   1.000
_cell.angle_alpha   90.00
_cell.angle_beta   90.00
_cell.angle_gamma   90.00
#
_symmetry.space_group_name_H-M   'P 1'
#
loop_
_entity.id
_entity.type
_entity.pdbx_description
1 polymer ?
#
loop_
_entity_poly.entity_id
_entity_poly.type
_entity_poly.pdbx_seq_one_letter_code
_entity_poly.pdbx_strand_id
1 'polypeptide(L)'
;FWDEVGFACLNCGTCTFLCPTCWCFDIQDEVMGKQGDRIRNWDSCMFPLFTLHGSGHNPRDKKPQRVRQRFMHKLKYYVDKYGSGIQCSGCGRCVRYCPVNIDIREVAERMNSF
;
A
#
# COMPACT_ATOMS: atom_id res chain seq x y z
N PHE A 1 -7.30 6.31 -15.99
CA PHE A 1 -6.82 6.81 -14.67
C PHE A 1 -5.85 5.86 -13.96
N TRP A 2 -6.29 4.77 -13.29
CA TRP A 2 -5.37 3.95 -12.46
C TRP A 2 -4.27 3.24 -13.24
N ASP A 3 -4.52 2.87 -14.50
CA ASP A 3 -3.49 2.32 -15.37
C ASP A 3 -2.39 3.35 -15.68
N GLU A 4 -2.73 4.62 -15.85
CA GLU A 4 -1.76 5.71 -16.08
C GLU A 4 -0.93 6.00 -14.83
N VAL A 5 -1.57 6.16 -13.66
CA VAL A 5 -0.85 6.35 -12.38
C VAL A 5 0.02 5.13 -12.08
N GLY A 6 -0.52 3.93 -12.35
CA GLY A 6 0.17 2.68 -12.16
C GLY A 6 1.33 2.47 -13.12
N PHE A 7 1.28 3.03 -14.32
CA PHE A 7 2.33 2.89 -15.34
C PHE A 7 3.69 3.32 -14.80
N ALA A 8 3.79 4.54 -14.25
CA ALA A 8 5.02 5.08 -13.67
C ALA A 8 5.46 4.33 -12.39
N CYS A 9 4.52 3.78 -11.62
CA CYS A 9 4.83 3.15 -10.35
C CYS A 9 5.71 1.89 -10.52
N LEU A 10 6.77 1.80 -9.71
CA LEU A 10 7.67 0.64 -9.63
C LEU A 10 7.22 -0.43 -8.63
N ASN A 11 6.15 -0.20 -7.87
CA ASN A 11 5.74 -1.04 -6.73
C ASN A 11 6.83 -1.26 -5.66
N CYS A 12 7.82 -0.37 -5.56
CA CYS A 12 8.96 -0.51 -4.65
C CYS A 12 8.62 -0.47 -3.15
N GLY A 13 7.43 0.01 -2.77
CA GLY A 13 7.00 0.07 -1.37
C GLY A 13 7.60 1.21 -0.54
N THR A 14 8.54 2.01 -1.06
CA THR A 14 9.15 3.13 -0.28
C THR A 14 8.11 4.02 0.40
N CYS A 15 7.02 4.32 -0.31
CA CYS A 15 5.97 5.16 0.21
C CYS A 15 5.18 4.50 1.36
N THR A 16 5.08 3.15 1.48
CA THR A 16 4.40 2.48 2.61
C THR A 16 5.33 2.43 3.81
N PHE A 17 6.59 2.02 3.62
CA PHE A 17 7.59 1.93 4.69
C PHE A 17 7.92 3.27 5.35
N LEU A 18 7.91 4.38 4.61
CA LEU A 18 8.22 5.69 5.18
C LEU A 18 6.98 6.43 5.73
N CYS A 19 5.77 5.93 5.51
CA CYS A 19 4.56 6.65 5.90
C CYS A 19 4.17 6.30 7.35
N PRO A 20 4.02 7.29 8.25
CA PRO A 20 3.75 7.04 9.67
C PRO A 20 2.33 6.52 9.92
N THR A 21 1.45 6.62 8.93
CA THR A 21 0.07 6.17 9.03
C THR A 21 -0.18 4.89 8.24
N CYS A 22 0.84 4.30 7.62
CA CYS A 22 0.74 2.97 7.03
C CYS A 22 1.12 1.91 8.07
N TRP A 23 0.43 0.77 8.05
CA TRP A 23 0.58 -0.30 9.04
C TRP A 23 0.51 -1.70 8.41
N CYS A 24 0.80 -1.82 7.13
CA CYS A 24 0.85 -3.13 6.48
C CYS A 24 1.94 -3.98 7.14
N PHE A 25 1.58 -5.20 7.54
CA PHE A 25 2.49 -6.15 8.14
C PHE A 25 2.13 -7.55 7.63
N ASP A 26 3.11 -8.43 7.75
CA ASP A 26 2.98 -9.85 7.51
C ASP A 26 3.34 -10.62 8.79
N ILE A 27 2.86 -11.85 8.88
CA ILE A 27 3.18 -12.76 9.99
C ILE A 27 3.90 -13.96 9.39
N GLN A 28 5.14 -14.16 9.82
CA GLN A 28 5.96 -15.31 9.43
C GLN A 28 6.16 -16.22 10.64
N ASP A 29 6.05 -17.52 10.42
CA ASP A 29 6.34 -18.55 11.40
C ASP A 29 7.69 -19.19 11.03
N GLU A 30 8.73 -18.92 11.81
CA GLU A 30 10.07 -19.49 11.65
C GLU A 30 10.22 -20.71 12.56
N VAL A 31 10.56 -21.87 12.02
CA VAL A 31 10.61 -23.13 12.79
C VAL A 31 12.01 -23.74 12.73
N MET A 32 12.58 -24.02 13.91
CA MET A 32 13.83 -24.76 14.06
C MET A 32 13.60 -26.01 14.93
N GLY A 33 13.50 -27.17 14.28
CA GLY A 33 13.24 -28.44 14.96
C GLY A 33 11.86 -28.47 15.62
N LYS A 34 11.83 -28.52 16.96
CA LYS A 34 10.59 -28.52 17.77
C LYS A 34 10.26 -27.14 18.36
N GLN A 35 11.02 -26.12 18.05
CA GLN A 35 10.81 -24.74 18.49
C GLN A 35 10.43 -23.87 17.29
N GLY A 36 9.65 -22.83 17.52
CA GLY A 36 9.34 -21.87 16.48
C GLY A 36 8.92 -20.53 17.05
N ASP A 37 9.19 -19.49 16.26
CA ASP A 37 8.87 -18.10 16.57
C ASP A 37 7.85 -17.57 15.57
N ARG A 38 6.83 -16.89 16.09
CA ARG A 38 5.86 -16.14 15.27
C ARG A 38 6.25 -14.67 15.27
N ILE A 39 6.67 -14.18 14.11
CA ILE A 39 7.25 -12.85 13.96
C ILE A 39 6.34 -11.97 13.12
N ARG A 40 6.08 -10.75 13.60
CA ARG A 40 5.43 -9.69 12.80
C ARG A 40 6.49 -8.92 12.03
N ASN A 41 6.46 -9.01 10.71
CA ASN A 41 7.35 -8.30 9.81
C ASN A 41 6.62 -7.13 9.16
N TRP A 42 7.32 -6.03 8.89
CA TRP A 42 6.75 -4.96 8.09
C TRP A 42 6.55 -5.41 6.65
N ASP A 43 5.41 -5.08 6.08
CA ASP A 43 5.07 -5.43 4.70
C ASP A 43 4.35 -4.28 4.01
N SER A 44 3.91 -4.47 2.77
CA SER A 44 3.36 -3.45 1.91
C SER A 44 2.21 -3.97 1.08
N CYS A 45 1.07 -3.27 1.13
CA CYS A 45 -0.07 -3.54 0.24
C CYS A 45 0.23 -3.36 -1.26
N MET A 46 1.43 -2.90 -1.61
CA MET A 46 1.90 -2.77 -2.99
C MET A 46 2.55 -4.04 -3.53
N PHE A 47 2.90 -5.00 -2.67
CA PHE A 47 3.55 -6.25 -3.09
C PHE A 47 2.51 -7.28 -3.54
N PRO A 48 2.83 -8.10 -4.56
CA PRO A 48 1.88 -9.07 -5.10
C PRO A 48 1.50 -10.15 -4.09
N LEU A 49 2.42 -10.53 -3.20
CA LEU A 49 2.18 -11.58 -2.20
C LEU A 49 1.26 -11.14 -1.06
N PHE A 50 1.18 -9.84 -0.75
CA PHE A 50 0.38 -9.30 0.37
C PHE A 50 -1.10 -9.71 0.32
N THR A 51 -1.61 -10.02 -0.88
CA THR A 51 -3.02 -10.35 -1.10
C THR A 51 -3.21 -11.67 -1.81
N LEU A 52 -2.14 -12.46 -1.92
CA LEU A 52 -2.23 -13.81 -2.43
C LEU A 52 -2.84 -14.69 -1.35
N HIS A 53 -4.01 -15.24 -1.62
CA HIS A 53 -4.67 -16.15 -0.69
C HIS A 53 -4.06 -17.55 -0.78
N GLY A 54 -4.21 -18.36 0.28
CA GLY A 54 -3.72 -19.74 0.30
C GLY A 54 -4.33 -20.65 -0.78
N SER A 55 -5.47 -20.27 -1.38
CA SER A 55 -6.07 -20.97 -2.52
C SER A 55 -5.37 -20.68 -3.86
N GLY A 56 -4.38 -19.79 -3.88
CA GLY A 56 -3.73 -19.29 -5.10
C GLY A 56 -4.47 -18.14 -5.78
N HIS A 57 -5.68 -17.79 -5.33
CA HIS A 57 -6.38 -16.61 -5.83
C HIS A 57 -5.73 -15.33 -5.33
N ASN A 58 -5.53 -14.35 -6.22
CA ASN A 58 -5.04 -13.03 -5.85
C ASN A 58 -6.01 -11.94 -6.34
N PRO A 59 -6.75 -11.28 -5.43
CA PRO A 59 -7.68 -10.22 -5.81
C PRO A 59 -7.01 -8.98 -6.42
N ARG A 60 -5.69 -8.83 -6.25
CA ARG A 60 -4.89 -7.70 -6.74
C ARG A 60 -3.61 -8.19 -7.44
N ASP A 61 -3.78 -9.10 -8.38
CA ASP A 61 -2.72 -9.70 -9.21
C ASP A 61 -1.98 -8.66 -10.08
N LYS A 62 -2.69 -7.63 -10.56
CA LYS A 62 -2.13 -6.60 -11.45
C LYS A 62 -1.65 -5.36 -10.69
N LYS A 63 -0.56 -4.77 -11.19
CA LYS A 63 0.05 -3.55 -10.63
C LYS A 63 -0.96 -2.40 -10.42
N PRO A 64 -1.78 -2.00 -11.41
CA PRO A 64 -2.72 -0.89 -11.25
C PRO A 64 -3.74 -1.10 -10.11
N GLN A 65 -4.15 -2.34 -9.83
CA GLN A 65 -5.07 -2.64 -8.72
C GLN A 65 -4.42 -2.41 -7.35
N ARG A 66 -3.11 -2.72 -7.21
CA ARG A 66 -2.35 -2.45 -5.98
C ARG A 66 -2.06 -0.97 -5.80
N VAL A 67 -1.74 -0.27 -6.89
CA VAL A 67 -1.59 1.19 -6.90
C VAL A 67 -2.89 1.87 -6.48
N ARG A 68 -4.02 1.47 -7.07
CA ARG A 68 -5.36 1.89 -6.63
C ARG A 68 -5.55 1.64 -5.14
N GLN A 69 -5.26 0.42 -4.65
CA GLN A 69 -5.42 0.08 -3.24
C GLN A 69 -4.64 1.02 -2.33
N ARG A 70 -3.41 1.37 -2.68
CA ARG A 70 -2.58 2.28 -1.87
C ARG A 70 -3.25 3.62 -1.65
N PHE A 71 -3.71 4.27 -2.71
CA PHE A 71 -4.30 5.60 -2.60
C PHE A 71 -5.73 5.53 -2.04
N MET A 72 -6.54 4.57 -2.51
CA MET A 72 -7.92 4.42 -2.05
C MET A 72 -8.01 4.04 -0.57
N HIS A 73 -7.16 3.13 -0.08
CA HIS A 73 -7.16 2.79 1.35
C HIS A 73 -6.91 4.02 2.21
N LYS A 74 -5.96 4.86 1.78
CA LYS A 74 -5.52 6.03 2.53
C LYS A 74 -6.49 7.20 2.47
N LEU A 75 -7.04 7.47 1.28
CA LEU A 75 -7.78 8.70 0.99
C LEU A 75 -9.30 8.51 0.94
N LYS A 76 -9.78 7.27 0.78
CA LYS A 76 -11.22 6.97 0.64
C LYS A 76 -11.70 5.90 1.60
N TYR A 77 -11.22 4.66 1.50
CA TYR A 77 -11.77 3.54 2.27
C TYR A 77 -11.62 3.71 3.78
N TYR A 78 -10.53 4.32 4.25
CA TYR A 78 -10.39 4.64 5.67
C TYR A 78 -11.42 5.69 6.10
N VAL A 79 -11.65 6.73 5.29
CA VAL A 79 -12.65 7.77 5.55
C VAL A 79 -14.05 7.16 5.59
N ASP A 80 -14.41 6.41 4.54
CA ASP A 80 -15.71 5.76 4.39
C ASP A 80 -15.99 4.79 5.56
N LYS A 81 -14.95 4.14 6.10
CA LYS A 81 -15.08 3.17 7.19
C LYS A 81 -15.15 3.79 8.58
N TYR A 82 -14.36 4.82 8.86
CA TYR A 82 -14.17 5.32 10.22
C TYR A 82 -14.67 6.76 10.46
N GLY A 83 -14.92 7.53 9.40
CA GLY A 83 -15.34 8.94 9.52
C GLY A 83 -14.26 9.89 10.07
N SER A 84 -13.06 9.39 10.40
CA SER A 84 -11.98 10.16 11.06
C SER A 84 -11.08 10.94 10.10
N GLY A 85 -11.60 11.33 8.94
CA GLY A 85 -10.82 11.97 7.88
C GLY A 85 -9.82 11.04 7.20
N ILE A 86 -8.98 11.61 6.33
CA ILE A 86 -8.00 10.84 5.54
C ILE A 86 -6.85 10.33 6.43
N GLN A 87 -6.30 9.18 6.07
CA GLN A 87 -5.17 8.58 6.77
C GLN A 87 -3.84 9.19 6.30
N CYS A 88 -3.71 10.52 6.31
CA CYS A 88 -2.50 11.22 5.87
C CYS A 88 -2.18 12.38 6.81
N SER A 89 -0.98 12.39 7.39
CA SER A 89 -0.52 13.46 8.28
C SER A 89 0.22 14.61 7.57
N GLY A 90 0.26 14.60 6.23
CA GLY A 90 0.96 15.63 5.46
C GLY A 90 2.50 15.59 5.52
N CYS A 91 3.12 14.51 6.04
CA CYS A 91 4.57 14.47 6.26
C CYS A 91 5.47 14.50 4.99
N GLY A 92 4.91 14.38 3.78
CA GLY A 92 5.66 14.52 2.52
C GLY A 92 6.65 13.42 2.14
N ARG A 93 6.95 12.47 3.04
CA ARG A 93 7.96 11.41 2.80
C ARG A 93 7.68 10.55 1.56
N CYS A 94 6.41 10.24 1.30
CA CYS A 94 6.05 9.43 0.13
C CYS A 94 6.32 10.12 -1.20
N VAL A 95 6.35 11.46 -1.24
CA VAL A 95 6.68 12.25 -2.43
C VAL A 95 8.19 12.41 -2.54
N ARG A 96 8.86 12.84 -1.46
CA ARG A 96 10.31 13.09 -1.42
C ARG A 96 11.15 11.87 -1.84
N TYR A 97 10.74 10.68 -1.43
CA TYR A 97 11.51 9.45 -1.66
C TYR A 97 10.92 8.57 -2.78
N CYS A 98 9.97 9.07 -3.57
CA CYS A 98 9.47 8.32 -4.72
C CYS A 98 10.50 8.37 -5.85
N PRO A 99 11.05 7.23 -6.32
CA PRO A 99 12.07 7.22 -7.38
C PRO A 99 11.53 7.68 -8.75
N VAL A 100 10.20 7.72 -8.89
CA VAL A 100 9.48 8.09 -10.13
C VAL A 100 8.57 9.30 -9.92
N ASN A 101 8.79 10.08 -8.86
CA ASN A 101 8.11 11.36 -8.59
C ASN A 101 6.57 11.32 -8.59
N ILE A 102 5.97 10.22 -8.12
CA ILE A 102 4.51 10.19 -7.92
C ILE A 102 4.13 11.10 -6.74
N ASP A 103 3.34 12.13 -7.01
CA ASP A 103 2.79 13.03 -6.00
C ASP A 103 1.38 12.59 -5.56
N ILE A 104 1.21 12.35 -4.26
CA ILE A 104 -0.09 11.96 -3.70
C ILE A 104 -1.14 13.07 -3.83
N ARG A 105 -0.74 14.35 -3.88
CA ARG A 105 -1.65 15.49 -4.02
C ARG A 105 -2.26 15.51 -5.42
N GLU A 106 -1.43 15.34 -6.45
CA GLU A 106 -1.89 15.23 -7.84
C GLU A 106 -2.81 14.01 -8.02
N VAL A 107 -2.45 12.87 -7.43
CA VAL A 107 -3.31 11.67 -7.47
C VAL A 107 -4.66 11.96 -6.78
N ALA A 108 -4.67 12.64 -5.63
CA ALA A 108 -5.89 12.99 -4.92
C ALA A 108 -6.78 13.97 -5.70
N GLU A 109 -6.19 14.99 -6.34
CA GLU A 109 -6.91 15.93 -7.21
C GLU A 109 -7.54 15.19 -8.39
N ARG A 110 -6.75 14.37 -9.11
CA ARG A 110 -7.24 13.57 -10.24
C ARG A 110 -8.31 12.56 -9.83
N MET A 111 -8.26 12.03 -8.61
CA MET A 111 -9.32 11.16 -8.07
C MET A 111 -10.66 11.89 -7.87
N ASN A 112 -10.63 13.20 -7.57
CA ASN A 112 -11.84 14.00 -7.34
C ASN A 112 -12.42 14.62 -8.63
N SER A 113 -11.60 14.74 -9.68
CA SER A 113 -12.02 15.27 -10.98
C SER A 113 -12.60 14.21 -11.93
N PHE A 114 -12.59 12.95 -11.51
CA PHE A 114 -13.13 11.81 -12.26
C PHE A 114 -14.48 11.39 -11.67
#